data_AF-A0A930P8Z7-F1
#
_entry.id   AF-A0A930P8Z7-F1
#
_cell.length_a   1.000
_cell.length_b   1.000
_cell.length_c   1.000
_cell.angle_alpha   90.00
_cell.angle_beta   90.00
_cell.angle_gamma   90.00
#
_symmetry.space_group_name_H-M   'P 1'
#
loop_
_entity.id
_entity.type
_entity.pdbx_description
1 polymer ?
#
loop_
_entity_poly.entity_id
_entity_poly.type
_entity_poly.pdbx_seq_one_letter_code
_entity_poly.pdbx_strand_id
1 'polypeptide(L)'
;MASEETTQHIKSMTEGAPSRAILKFVIPLILGYILQQMYLIIDAAIVGRWIGVEALAAVGASSSIMFLIMGFCNGSCAGFAIPVDQAFGAKTTIR
;
A
#
# COMPACT_ATOMS: atom_id res chain seq x y z
N MET A 1 11.38 18.90 -41.16
CA MET A 1 12.36 17.83 -40.88
C MET A 1 12.78 18.04 -39.43
N ALA A 2 11.96 17.50 -38.52
CA ALA A 2 12.33 16.37 -37.65
C ALA A 2 13.43 16.82 -36.68
N SER A 3 13.16 16.98 -35.38
CA SER A 3 12.64 15.94 -34.50
C SER A 3 12.01 16.53 -33.25
N GLU A 4 10.94 15.88 -32.81
CA GLU A 4 10.11 16.17 -31.65
C GLU A 4 10.87 16.64 -30.41
N GLU A 5 10.56 17.86 -29.95
CA GLU A 5 10.53 18.15 -28.52
C GLU A 5 9.53 17.18 -27.90
N THR A 6 10.04 16.10 -27.29
CA THR A 6 9.28 15.22 -26.41
C THR A 6 8.82 16.05 -25.23
N THR A 7 7.75 16.82 -25.45
CA THR A 7 6.93 17.45 -24.44
C THR A 7 6.55 16.32 -23.50
N GLN A 8 7.27 16.26 -22.37
CA GLN A 8 6.91 15.43 -21.24
C GLN A 8 5.50 15.84 -20.88
N HIS A 9 4.53 15.09 -21.39
CA HIS A 9 3.12 15.28 -21.12
C HIS A 9 2.92 14.83 -19.67
N ILE A 10 3.25 15.73 -18.73
CA ILE A 10 2.80 15.66 -17.34
C ILE A 10 1.27 15.76 -17.45
N LYS A 11 0.64 14.60 -17.57
CA LYS A 11 -0.82 14.49 -17.68
C LYS A 11 -1.37 15.02 -16.37
N SER A 12 -1.88 16.24 -16.40
CA SER A 12 -2.50 16.90 -15.26
C SER A 12 -3.60 16.00 -14.71
N MET A 13 -3.37 15.40 -13.54
CA MET A 13 -4.32 14.50 -12.86
C MET A 13 -5.51 15.27 -12.23
N THR A 14 -5.51 16.59 -12.38
CA THR A 14 -6.57 17.51 -11.93
C THR A 14 -7.55 17.90 -13.04
N GLU A 15 -7.34 17.48 -14.29
CA GLU A 15 -8.29 17.70 -15.38
C GLU A 15 -8.67 16.38 -16.05
N GLY A 16 -9.95 15.99 -15.87
CA GLY A 16 -10.53 14.75 -16.37
C GLY A 16 -11.28 13.97 -15.29
N ALA A 17 -11.83 12.79 -15.63
CA ALA A 17 -12.56 11.93 -14.69
C ALA A 17 -11.60 11.31 -13.65
N PRO A 18 -11.55 11.83 -12.41
CA PRO A 18 -10.56 11.41 -11.40
C PRO A 18 -10.73 9.93 -11.02
N SER A 19 -11.95 9.41 -11.17
CA SER A 19 -12.30 8.01 -10.94
C SER A 19 -11.47 7.01 -11.77
N ARG A 20 -11.14 7.30 -13.03
CA ARG A 20 -10.35 6.37 -13.87
C ARG A 20 -8.86 6.36 -13.52
N ALA A 21 -8.33 7.49 -13.02
CA ALA A 21 -6.94 7.59 -12.57
C ALA A 21 -6.74 6.84 -11.26
N ILE A 22 -7.65 7.05 -10.30
CA ILE A 22 -7.67 6.35 -9.02
C ILE A 22 -7.83 4.85 -9.25
N LEU A 23 -8.73 4.40 -10.12
CA LEU A 23 -8.94 2.97 -10.38
C LEU A 23 -7.67 2.30 -10.93
N LYS A 24 -6.95 2.95 -11.85
CA LYS A 24 -5.69 2.41 -12.41
C LYS A 24 -4.56 2.34 -11.38
N PHE A 25 -4.58 3.19 -10.36
CA PHE A 25 -3.60 3.16 -9.27
C PHE A 25 -3.96 2.16 -8.17
N VAL A 26 -5.25 2.05 -7.85
CA VAL A 26 -5.78 1.17 -6.81
C VAL A 26 -5.75 -0.30 -7.23
N ILE A 27 -5.96 -0.63 -8.51
CA ILE A 27 -5.88 -2.02 -9.01
C ILE A 27 -4.55 -2.71 -8.68
N PRO A 28 -3.37 -2.16 -9.05
CA PRO A 28 -2.09 -2.78 -8.72
C PRO A 28 -1.81 -2.77 -7.20
N LEU A 29 -2.32 -1.77 -6.47
CA LEU A 29 -2.18 -1.69 -5.02
C LEU A 29 -2.96 -2.81 -4.31
N ILE A 30 -4.22 -3.04 -4.69
CA ILE A 30 -5.05 -4.14 -4.17
C ILE A 30 -4.43 -5.49 -4.53
N LEU A 31 -3.96 -5.67 -5.76
CA LEU A 31 -3.30 -6.90 -6.19
C LEU A 31 -2.05 -7.18 -5.34
N GLY A 32 -1.22 -6.16 -5.10
CA GLY A 32 -0.06 -6.25 -4.22
C GLY A 32 -0.43 -6.62 -2.79
N TYR A 33 -1.48 -5.99 -2.23
CA TYR A 33 -1.97 -6.31 -0.90
C TYR A 33 -2.48 -7.75 -0.78
N ILE A 34 -3.20 -8.25 -1.79
CA ILE A 34 -3.67 -9.65 -1.83
C ILE A 34 -2.49 -10.61 -1.91
N LEU A 35 -1.50 -10.34 -2.77
CA LEU A 35 -0.29 -11.17 -2.89
C LEU A 35 0.48 -11.20 -1.57
N GLN A 36 0.59 -10.06 -0.89
CA GLN A 36 1.23 -9.96 0.42
C GLN A 36 0.46 -10.74 1.50
N GLN A 37 -0.87 -10.65 1.52
CA GLN A 37 -1.68 -11.41 2.46
C GLN A 37 -1.63 -12.91 2.19
N MET A 38 -1.59 -13.32 0.92
CA MET A 38 -1.39 -14.72 0.53
C MET A 38 -0.03 -15.24 0.99
N TYR A 39 1.04 -14.43 0.90
CA TYR A 39 2.36 -14.82 1.41
C TYR A 39 2.31 -15.14 2.92
N LEU A 40 1.67 -14.28 3.72
CA LEU A 40 1.53 -14.51 5.17
C LEU A 40 0.73 -15.79 5.48
N ILE A 41 -0.32 -16.08 4.69
CA ILE A 41 -1.14 -17.28 4.87
C ILE A 41 -0.37 -18.54 4.43
N ILE A 42 0.36 -18.46 3.30
CA ILE A 42 1.13 -19.57 2.75
C ILE A 42 2.31 -19.90 3.66
N ASP A 43 3.03 -18.91 4.16
CA ASP A 43 4.11 -19.09 5.13
C ASP A 43 3.61 -19.81 6.39
N ALA A 44 2.51 -19.32 6.98
CA ALA A 44 1.87 -19.96 8.12
C ALA A 44 1.36 -21.39 7.83
N ALA A 45 0.77 -21.62 6.65
CA ALA A 45 0.21 -22.91 6.27
C ALA A 45 1.30 -23.95 5.95
N ILE A 46 2.38 -23.55 5.28
CA ILE A 46 3.54 -24.40 4.98
C ILE A 46 4.26 -24.74 6.29
N VAL A 47 4.59 -23.75 7.12
CA VAL A 47 5.26 -23.98 8.42
C VAL A 47 4.40 -24.87 9.33
N GLY A 48 3.08 -24.64 9.38
CA GLY A 48 2.14 -25.49 10.13
C GLY A 48 2.03 -26.92 9.63
N ARG A 49 2.13 -27.16 8.31
CA ARG A 49 2.08 -28.50 7.71
C ARG A 49 3.40 -29.27 7.83
N TRP A 50 4.55 -28.57 7.82
CA TRP A 50 5.88 -29.19 7.84
C TRP A 50 6.45 -29.40 9.26
N ILE A 51 6.06 -28.59 10.24
CA ILE A 51 6.59 -28.66 11.63
C ILE A 51 5.51 -29.11 12.65
N GLY A 52 4.22 -29.09 12.29
CA GLY A 52 3.11 -29.60 13.10
C GLY A 52 2.37 -28.53 13.92
N VAL A 53 1.39 -28.95 14.71
CA VAL A 53 0.43 -28.08 15.44
C VAL A 53 1.13 -27.06 16.37
N GLU A 54 2.30 -27.42 16.90
CA GLU A 54 3.19 -26.56 17.68
C GLU A 54 3.67 -25.33 16.89
N ALA A 55 3.98 -25.48 15.60
CA ALA A 55 4.39 -24.39 14.72
C ALA A 55 3.23 -23.43 14.43
N LEU A 56 2.01 -23.97 14.27
CA LEU A 56 0.81 -23.16 14.07
C LEU A 56 0.46 -22.36 15.35
N ALA A 57 0.66 -22.95 16.52
CA ALA A 57 0.53 -22.25 17.80
C ALA A 57 1.59 -21.13 17.95
N ALA A 58 2.84 -21.38 17.53
CA ALA A 58 3.90 -20.38 17.51
C ALA A 58 3.62 -19.21 16.54
N VAL A 59 3.03 -19.48 15.36
CA VAL A 59 2.56 -18.43 14.44
C VAL A 59 1.41 -17.64 15.07
N GLY A 60 0.50 -18.30 15.79
CA GLY A 60 -0.56 -17.65 16.56
C GLY A 60 -0.02 -16.71 17.64
N ALA A 61 0.97 -17.15 18.43
CA ALA A 61 1.63 -16.29 19.42
C ALA A 61 2.43 -15.14 18.79
N SER A 62 3.12 -15.41 17.68
CA SER A 62 3.89 -14.41 16.92
C SER A 62 2.97 -13.39 16.23
N SER A 63 1.72 -13.75 15.93
CA SER A 63 0.75 -12.85 15.31
C SER A 63 0.39 -11.66 16.20
N SER A 64 0.39 -11.82 17.53
CA SER A 64 0.15 -10.72 18.47
C SER A 64 1.27 -9.67 18.44
N ILE A 65 2.53 -10.11 18.33
CA ILE A 65 3.69 -9.22 18.18
C ILE A 65 3.67 -8.54 16.81
N MET A 66 3.37 -9.32 15.76
CA MET A 66 3.22 -8.78 14.40
C MET A 66 2.12 -7.72 14.33
N PHE A 67 1.00 -7.93 15.02
CA PHE A 67 -0.09 -6.96 15.10
C PHE A 67 0.34 -5.66 15.79
N LEU A 68 1.10 -5.75 16.89
CA LEU A 68 1.61 -4.57 17.59
C LEU A 68 2.56 -3.76 16.72
N ILE A 69 3.52 -4.43 16.07
CA ILE A 69 4.52 -3.78 15.22
C ILE A 69 3.88 -3.19 13.97
N MET A 70 3.06 -3.97 13.26
CA MET A 70 2.36 -3.50 12.06
C MET A 70 1.36 -2.40 12.41
N GLY A 71 0.67 -2.49 13.54
CA GLY A 71 -0.24 -1.46 14.05
C GLY A 71 0.50 -0.15 14.35
N PHE A 72 1.68 -0.22 14.96
CA PHE A 72 2.53 0.95 15.18
C PHE A 72 3.04 1.55 13.87
N CYS A 73 3.59 0.72 12.97
CA CYS A 73 4.07 1.19 11.67
C CYS A 73 2.97 1.83 10.84
N ASN A 74 1.82 1.16 10.70
CA ASN A 74 0.69 1.67 9.92
C ASN A 74 0.06 2.91 10.58
N GLY A 75 -0.04 2.93 11.91
CA GLY A 75 -0.50 4.10 12.66
C GLY A 75 0.42 5.31 12.52
N SER A 76 1.74 5.11 12.59
CA SER A 76 2.72 6.19 12.39
C SER A 76 2.72 6.70 10.95
N CYS A 77 2.72 5.81 9.95
CA CYS A 77 2.65 6.17 8.54
C CYS A 77 1.36 6.94 8.22
N ALA A 78 0.21 6.45 8.66
CA ALA A 78 -1.07 7.13 8.45
C ALA A 78 -1.13 8.47 9.22
N GLY A 79 -0.60 8.52 10.44
CA GLY A 79 -0.55 9.73 11.27
C GLY A 79 0.22 10.88 10.62
N PHE A 80 1.30 10.57 9.89
CA PHE A 80 2.05 11.58 9.13
C PHE A 80 1.52 11.78 7.71
N ALA A 81 0.99 10.74 7.06
CA ALA A 81 0.44 10.85 5.70
C ALA A 81 -0.78 11.76 5.65
N ILE A 82 -1.69 11.71 6.63
CA ILE A 82 -2.91 12.54 6.61
C ILE A 82 -2.63 14.06 6.51
N PRO A 83 -1.83 14.70 7.38
CA PRO A 83 -1.54 16.12 7.26
C PRO A 83 -0.69 16.45 6.02
N VAL A 84 0.16 15.52 5.57
CA VAL A 84 0.96 15.68 4.34
C VAL A 84 0.09 15.66 3.09
N ASP A 85 -0.84 14.72 3.01
CA ASP A 85 -1.81 14.59 1.91
C ASP A 85 -2.77 15.79 1.89
N GLN A 86 -3.17 16.29 3.07
CA GLN A 86 -3.94 17.52 3.19
C GLN A 86 -3.15 18.74 2.72
N ALA A 87 -1.87 18.86 3.08
CA ALA A 87 -1.02 19.97 2.63
C ALA A 87 -0.73 19.90 1.12
N PHE A 88 -0.48 18.71 0.58
CA PHE A 88 -0.23 18.47 -0.85
C PHE A 88 -1.51 18.65 -1.69
N GLY A 89 -2.64 18.15 -1.21
CA GLY A 89 -3.96 18.27 -1.85
C GLY A 89 -4.56 19.67 -1.76
N ALA A 90 -4.33 20.39 -0.66
CA ALA A 90 -4.75 21.78 -0.50
C ALA A 90 -3.94 22.76 -1.37
N LYS A 91 -2.88 22.29 -2.07
CA LYS A 91 -1.98 23.07 -2.93
C LYS A 91 -1.86 24.51 -2.43
N THR A 92 -1.34 24.73 -1.22
CA THR A 92 -1.28 26.02 -0.52
C THR A 92 -1.59 27.20 -1.44
N THR A 93 -2.87 27.50 -1.60
CA THR A 93 -3.32 28.82 -2.02
C THR A 93 -2.97 29.67 -0.81
N ILE A 94 -1.76 30.20 -0.80
CA ILE A 94 -1.48 31.45 -0.11
C ILE A 94 -2.32 32.48 -0.87
N ARG A 95 -3.60 32.59 -0.51
CA ARG A 95 -4.41 33.80 -0.48
C ARG A 95 -5.80 33.54 0.08
#